data_AF-A0A3M6AFL1-F1
#
_entry.id   AF-A0A3M6AFL1-F1
#
_cell.length_a   1.000
_cell.length_b   1.000
_cell.length_c   1.000
_cell.angle_alpha   90.00
_cell.angle_beta   90.00
_cell.angle_gamma   90.00
#
_symmetry.space_group_name_H-M   'P 1'
#
loop_
_entity.id
_entity.type
_entity.pdbx_description
1 polymer ?
#
loop_
_entity_poly.entity_id
_entity_poly.type
_entity_poly.pdbx_seq_one_letter_code
_entity_poly.pdbx_strand_id
1 'polypeptide(L)'
;MLKERPDLKLEIEGTSAASSDGPLLAQQRLEREYQYTYYKILQRRGDKVPARAGLIQVPEDEKAPMLEGIYRTRLKQQPPAEWANLGKEQRANQMRAAVLKFWSSNEVLLRELGQGRASSIKDYLVDKGKLEDARVYFVDARLGQAQPDGKVISPLHLDSE
;
A
#
# COMPACT_ATOMS: atom_id res chain seq x y z
N MET A 1 15.66 -6.24 -32.29
CA MET A 1 15.05 -6.41 -30.94
C MET A 1 16.09 -6.17 -29.84
N LEU A 2 15.70 -5.89 -28.58
CA LEU A 2 16.63 -5.62 -27.45
C LEU A 2 17.69 -6.73 -27.23
N LYS A 3 17.36 -7.96 -27.65
CA LYS A 3 18.26 -9.13 -27.66
C LYS A 3 19.42 -9.01 -28.65
N GLU A 4 19.27 -8.22 -29.71
CA GLU A 4 20.25 -8.05 -30.79
C GLU A 4 21.23 -6.91 -30.52
N ARG A 5 21.09 -6.22 -29.37
CA ARG A 5 21.96 -5.12 -28.94
C ARG A 5 22.42 -5.38 -27.50
N PRO A 6 23.46 -6.22 -27.30
CA PRO A 6 23.85 -6.71 -25.97
C PRO A 6 24.34 -5.60 -25.05
N ASP A 7 24.89 -4.52 -25.59
CA ASP A 7 25.46 -3.41 -24.81
C ASP A 7 24.40 -2.47 -24.21
N LEU A 8 23.13 -2.60 -24.64
CA LEU A 8 22.06 -1.76 -24.11
C LEU A 8 21.66 -2.19 -22.70
N LYS A 9 21.57 -1.21 -21.80
CA LYS A 9 21.05 -1.36 -20.45
C LYS A 9 19.63 -0.80 -20.39
N LEU A 10 18.79 -1.41 -19.56
CA LEU A 10 17.43 -0.96 -19.31
C LEU A 10 17.30 -0.48 -17.88
N GLU A 11 16.83 0.74 -17.74
CA GLU A 11 16.56 1.39 -16.47
C GLU A 11 15.05 1.49 -16.23
N ILE A 12 14.61 1.07 -15.05
CA ILE A 12 13.20 1.07 -14.64
C ILE A 12 12.98 2.14 -13.58
N GLU A 13 12.03 3.04 -13.85
CA GLU A 13 11.48 3.96 -12.86
C GLU A 13 10.13 3.44 -12.36
N GLY A 14 10.06 3.10 -11.08
CA GLY A 14 8.83 2.63 -10.46
C GLY A 14 7.88 3.79 -10.18
N THR A 15 6.68 3.81 -10.76
CA THR A 15 5.73 4.91 -10.52
C THR A 15 4.50 4.46 -9.71
N SER A 16 4.12 5.31 -8.76
CA SER A 16 2.81 5.27 -8.09
C SER A 16 2.13 6.64 -8.16
N ALA A 17 0.80 6.67 -8.01
CA ALA A 17 0.03 7.90 -8.01
C ALA A 17 -0.97 7.91 -6.86
N ALA A 18 -0.95 8.96 -6.04
CA ALA A 18 -1.81 9.06 -4.86
C ALA A 18 -3.31 9.01 -5.21
N SER A 19 -3.72 9.57 -6.35
CA SER A 19 -5.12 9.62 -6.78
C SER A 19 -5.71 8.26 -7.13
N SER A 20 -4.93 7.36 -7.74
CA SER A 20 -5.38 6.02 -8.13
C SER A 20 -5.03 4.96 -7.09
N ASP A 21 -3.81 5.02 -6.53
CA ASP A 21 -3.26 3.97 -5.68
C ASP A 21 -3.56 4.20 -4.20
N GLY A 22 -3.60 5.47 -3.78
CA GLY A 22 -3.78 5.89 -2.40
C GLY A 22 -5.01 5.27 -1.71
N PRO A 23 -6.22 5.33 -2.31
CA PRO A 23 -7.42 4.77 -1.70
C PRO A 23 -7.30 3.26 -1.40
N LEU A 24 -6.80 2.47 -2.35
CA LEU A 24 -6.66 1.02 -2.16
C LEU A 24 -5.56 0.70 -1.16
N LEU A 25 -4.41 1.38 -1.23
CA LEU A 25 -3.33 1.22 -0.26
C LEU A 25 -3.80 1.53 1.17
N ALA A 26 -4.59 2.60 1.33
CA ALA A 26 -5.15 2.97 2.62
C ALA A 26 -6.12 1.91 3.17
N GLN A 27 -6.98 1.34 2.32
CA GLN A 27 -7.88 0.24 2.72
C GLN A 27 -7.11 -1.00 3.15
N GLN A 28 -6.11 -1.42 2.35
CA GLN A 28 -5.26 -2.55 2.71
C GLN A 28 -4.48 -2.29 4.01
N ARG A 29 -4.04 -1.04 4.23
CA ARG A 29 -3.35 -0.69 5.47
C ARG A 29 -4.30 -0.76 6.67
N LEU A 30 -5.52 -0.24 6.54
CA LEU A 30 -6.54 -0.34 7.58
C LEU A 30 -6.86 -1.80 7.93
N GLU A 31 -7.02 -2.66 6.92
CA GLU A 31 -7.29 -4.07 7.16
C GLU A 31 -6.15 -4.75 7.93
N ARG A 32 -4.89 -4.47 7.58
CA ARG A 32 -3.73 -4.98 8.33
C ARG A 32 -3.72 -4.51 9.79
N GLU A 33 -4.18 -3.30 10.07
CA GLU A 33 -4.30 -2.80 11.44
C GLU A 33 -5.38 -3.54 12.24
N TYR A 34 -6.52 -3.84 11.62
CA TYR A 34 -7.55 -4.69 12.24
C TYR A 34 -6.99 -6.09 12.53
N GLN A 35 -6.36 -6.71 11.54
CA GLN A 35 -5.76 -8.04 11.68
C GLN A 35 -4.74 -8.08 12.82
N TYR A 36 -3.85 -7.09 12.89
CA TYR A 36 -2.85 -7.01 13.95
C TYR A 36 -3.45 -6.77 15.34
N THR A 37 -4.45 -5.89 15.42
CA THR A 37 -5.13 -5.59 16.68
C THR A 37 -5.90 -6.80 17.19
N TYR A 38 -6.67 -7.45 16.31
CA TYR A 38 -7.42 -8.65 16.64
C TYR A 38 -6.51 -9.83 17.01
N TYR A 39 -5.42 -10.03 16.27
CA TYR A 39 -4.38 -11.02 16.59
C TYR A 39 -3.89 -10.88 18.02
N LYS A 40 -3.58 -9.65 18.46
CA LYS A 40 -3.14 -9.39 19.84
C LYS A 40 -4.23 -9.63 20.88
N ILE A 41 -5.49 -9.32 20.57
CA ILE A 41 -6.62 -9.59 21.47
C ILE A 41 -6.75 -11.10 21.70
N LEU A 42 -6.76 -11.89 20.62
CA LEU A 42 -6.86 -13.35 20.68
C LEU A 42 -5.68 -13.95 21.46
N GLN A 43 -4.44 -13.51 21.19
CA GLN A 43 -3.27 -13.96 21.94
C GLN A 43 -3.39 -13.70 23.44
N ARG A 44 -3.88 -12.51 23.84
CA ARG A 44 -4.05 -12.14 25.25
C ARG A 44 -5.15 -12.95 25.93
N ARG A 45 -6.19 -13.35 25.18
CA ARG A 45 -7.26 -14.22 25.67
C ARG A 45 -6.84 -15.70 25.76
N GLY A 46 -5.70 -16.06 25.16
CA GLY A 46 -5.21 -17.43 25.11
C GLY A 46 -5.83 -18.27 24.00
N ASP A 47 -6.48 -17.64 23.02
CA ASP A 47 -7.06 -18.36 21.89
C ASP A 47 -5.99 -18.88 20.93
N LYS A 48 -6.37 -19.88 20.13
CA LYS A 48 -5.56 -20.31 18.99
C LYS A 48 -5.53 -19.21 17.93
N VAL A 49 -4.33 -18.79 17.56
CA VAL A 49 -4.07 -17.82 16.49
C VAL A 49 -3.19 -18.45 15.41
N PRO A 50 -3.29 -18.00 14.14
CA PRO A 50 -2.42 -18.48 13.07
C PRO A 50 -0.96 -18.02 13.27
N ALA A 51 -0.06 -18.48 12.41
CA ALA A 51 1.37 -18.13 12.47
C ALA A 51 1.66 -16.62 12.32
N ARG A 52 0.77 -15.86 11.67
CA ARG A 52 0.91 -14.40 11.47
C ARG A 52 -0.44 -13.71 11.42
N ALA A 53 -0.48 -12.47 11.88
CA ALA A 53 -1.69 -11.64 11.92
C ALA A 53 -2.39 -11.51 10.56
N GLY A 54 -1.64 -11.39 9.46
CA GLY A 54 -2.21 -11.22 8.12
C GLY A 54 -3.06 -12.39 7.60
N LEU A 55 -3.08 -13.53 8.32
CA LEU A 55 -3.93 -14.69 8.01
C LEU A 55 -5.25 -14.69 8.77
N ILE A 56 -5.46 -13.72 9.67
CA ILE A 56 -6.70 -13.59 10.41
C ILE A 56 -7.77 -12.95 9.51
N GLN A 57 -8.94 -13.58 9.50
CA GLN A 57 -10.17 -12.91 9.10
C GLN A 57 -10.75 -12.20 10.33
N VAL A 58 -10.88 -10.88 10.26
CA VAL A 58 -11.47 -10.10 11.36
C VAL A 58 -12.98 -10.05 11.16
N PRO A 59 -13.79 -10.44 12.16
CA PRO A 59 -15.24 -10.25 12.12
C PRO A 59 -15.63 -8.77 11.98
N GLU A 60 -16.66 -8.46 11.19
CA GLU A 60 -17.04 -7.06 10.92
C GLU A 60 -17.53 -6.31 12.18
N ASP A 61 -18.21 -7.01 13.08
CA ASP A 61 -18.65 -6.51 14.38
C ASP A 61 -17.47 -6.17 15.32
N GLU A 62 -16.33 -6.81 15.14
CA GLU A 62 -15.08 -6.53 15.87
C GLU A 62 -14.32 -5.32 15.31
N LYS A 63 -14.55 -4.92 14.06
CA LYS A 63 -13.83 -3.79 13.44
C LYS A 63 -14.21 -2.45 14.06
N ALA A 64 -15.51 -2.24 14.34
CA ALA A 64 -16.01 -1.00 14.92
C ALA A 64 -15.35 -0.62 16.26
N PRO A 65 -15.26 -1.50 17.27
CA PRO A 65 -14.59 -1.17 18.54
C PRO A 65 -13.08 -0.95 18.39
N MET A 66 -12.42 -1.63 17.45
CA MET A 66 -10.98 -1.45 17.21
C MET A 66 -10.64 -0.13 16.51
N LEU A 67 -11.54 0.38 15.67
CA LEU A 67 -11.29 1.55 14.83
C LEU A 67 -10.90 2.80 15.63
N GLU A 68 -11.53 3.04 16.77
CA GLU A 68 -11.20 4.20 17.60
C GLU A 68 -9.77 4.12 18.17
N GLY A 69 -9.33 2.93 18.60
CA GLY A 69 -7.95 2.70 19.05
C GLY A 69 -6.95 2.89 17.91
N ILE A 70 -7.28 2.41 16.71
CA ILE A 70 -6.47 2.60 15.50
C ILE A 70 -6.37 4.09 15.15
N TYR A 71 -7.50 4.81 15.13
CA TYR A 71 -7.54 6.26 14.88
C TYR A 71 -6.59 7.01 15.82
N ARG A 72 -6.72 6.79 17.13
CA ARG A 72 -5.92 7.49 18.16
C ARG A 72 -4.43 7.19 18.00
N THR A 73 -4.09 5.93 17.76
CA THR A 73 -2.70 5.49 17.62
C THR A 73 -2.04 6.03 16.35
N ARG A 74 -2.79 6.04 15.23
CA ARG A 74 -2.23 6.36 13.91
C ARG A 74 -2.21 7.85 13.63
N LEU A 75 -3.29 8.56 13.97
CA LEU A 75 -3.36 10.01 13.78
C LEU A 75 -2.79 10.78 14.98
N LYS A 76 -2.41 10.08 16.06
CA LYS A 76 -1.85 10.68 17.30
C LYS A 76 -2.75 11.77 17.90
N GLN A 77 -4.06 11.64 17.72
CA GLN A 77 -5.03 12.63 18.16
C GLN A 77 -6.31 11.98 18.67
N GLN A 78 -7.07 12.74 19.45
CA GLN A 78 -8.40 12.34 19.91
C GLN A 78 -9.44 12.53 18.79
N PRO A 79 -10.50 11.72 18.74
CA PRO A 79 -11.67 12.07 17.94
C PRO A 79 -12.18 13.47 18.36
N PRO A 80 -12.49 14.37 17.40
CA PRO A 80 -13.05 15.69 17.72
C PRO A 80 -14.24 15.61 18.67
N ALA A 81 -14.33 16.55 19.62
CA ALA A 81 -15.40 16.57 20.61
C ALA A 81 -16.80 16.66 19.97
N GLU A 82 -16.90 17.35 18.83
CA GLU A 82 -18.13 17.48 18.05
C GLU A 82 -18.68 16.12 17.57
N TRP A 83 -17.81 15.11 17.42
CA TRP A 83 -18.24 13.77 17.03
C TRP A 83 -18.95 13.02 18.15
N ALA A 84 -18.87 13.49 19.40
CA ALA A 84 -19.61 12.90 20.51
C ALA A 84 -21.12 13.05 20.34
N ASN A 85 -21.57 14.06 19.59
CA ASN A 85 -22.99 14.31 19.30
C ASN A 85 -23.51 13.49 18.10
N LEU A 86 -22.62 12.77 17.38
CA LEU A 86 -22.99 11.96 16.24
C LEU A 86 -23.47 10.57 16.67
N GLY A 87 -24.33 9.96 15.84
CA GLY A 87 -24.66 8.55 15.98
C GLY A 87 -23.42 7.65 15.85
N LYS A 88 -23.44 6.49 16.51
CA LYS A 88 -22.28 5.55 16.56
C LYS A 88 -21.73 5.22 15.17
N GLU A 89 -22.62 4.91 14.22
CA GLU A 89 -22.23 4.57 12.84
C GLU A 89 -21.61 5.76 12.11
N GLN A 90 -22.23 6.95 12.22
CA GLN A 90 -21.70 8.17 11.62
C GLN A 90 -20.32 8.52 12.17
N ARG A 91 -20.13 8.41 13.50
CA ARG A 91 -18.83 8.60 14.14
C ARG A 91 -17.80 7.58 13.65
N ALA A 92 -18.16 6.31 13.51
CA ALA A 92 -17.28 5.28 12.96
C ALA A 92 -16.90 5.58 11.51
N ASN A 93 -17.83 6.02 10.68
CA ASN A 93 -17.58 6.41 9.29
C ASN A 93 -16.62 7.60 9.19
N GLN A 94 -16.76 8.61 10.07
CA GLN A 94 -15.83 9.74 10.13
C GLN A 94 -14.42 9.32 10.54
N MET A 95 -14.29 8.47 11.58
CA MET A 95 -12.99 7.92 11.98
C MET A 95 -12.35 7.11 10.86
N ARG A 96 -13.13 6.25 10.19
CA ARG A 96 -12.66 5.45 9.06
C ARG A 96 -12.18 6.33 7.92
N ALA A 97 -12.96 7.34 7.53
CA ALA A 97 -12.60 8.27 6.47
C ALA A 97 -11.29 9.03 6.79
N ALA A 98 -11.15 9.50 8.04
CA ALA A 98 -9.93 10.19 8.48
C ALA A 98 -8.69 9.28 8.44
N VAL A 99 -8.82 8.02 8.88
CA VAL A 99 -7.75 7.03 8.82
C VAL A 99 -7.38 6.66 7.38
N LEU A 100 -8.36 6.47 6.51
CA LEU A 100 -8.11 6.21 5.10
C LEU A 100 -7.41 7.39 4.43
N LYS A 101 -7.87 8.63 4.70
CA LYS A 101 -7.23 9.85 4.19
C LYS A 101 -5.78 9.98 4.65
N PHE A 102 -5.50 9.66 5.92
CA PHE A 102 -4.15 9.71 6.47
C PHE A 102 -3.16 8.82 5.72
N TRP A 103 -3.59 7.62 5.28
CA TRP A 103 -2.72 6.72 4.52
C TRP A 103 -2.76 6.93 3.01
N SER A 104 -3.86 7.43 2.45
CA SER A 104 -3.98 7.55 0.99
C SER A 104 -2.99 8.54 0.39
N SER A 105 -2.52 9.51 1.18
CA SER A 105 -1.47 10.46 0.80
C SER A 105 -0.11 10.14 1.43
N ASN A 106 0.10 8.94 1.95
CA ASN A 106 1.36 8.58 2.59
C ASN A 106 2.44 8.30 1.54
N GLU A 107 3.38 9.23 1.37
CA GLU A 107 4.45 9.14 0.37
C GLU A 107 5.36 7.93 0.53
N VAL A 108 5.58 7.46 1.77
CA VAL A 108 6.40 6.28 2.02
C VAL A 108 5.71 5.04 1.46
N LEU A 109 4.42 4.85 1.76
CA LEU A 109 3.64 3.73 1.22
C LEU A 109 3.54 3.77 -0.31
N LEU A 110 3.41 4.97 -0.88
CA LEU A 110 3.37 5.14 -2.33
C LEU A 110 4.74 4.85 -2.97
N ARG A 111 5.84 5.26 -2.34
CA ARG A 111 7.19 4.95 -2.82
C ARG A 111 7.47 3.45 -2.73
N GLU A 112 7.09 2.79 -1.65
CA GLU A 112 7.17 1.33 -1.51
C GLU A 112 6.38 0.61 -2.62
N LEU A 113 5.17 1.09 -2.95
CA LEU A 113 4.40 0.55 -4.07
C LEU A 113 5.13 0.76 -5.41
N GLY A 114 5.73 1.93 -5.64
CA GLY A 114 6.53 2.21 -6.84
C GLY A 114 7.72 1.25 -6.97
N GLN A 115 8.46 1.03 -5.89
CA GLN A 115 9.57 0.07 -5.84
C GLN A 115 9.10 -1.37 -6.13
N GLY A 116 8.01 -1.80 -5.51
CA GLY A 116 7.43 -3.12 -5.76
C GLY A 116 6.99 -3.33 -7.22
N ARG A 117 6.46 -2.28 -7.85
CA ARG A 117 6.11 -2.30 -9.28
C ARG A 117 7.36 -2.40 -10.16
N ALA A 118 8.40 -1.62 -9.89
CA ALA A 118 9.65 -1.70 -10.63
C ALA A 118 10.29 -3.10 -10.52
N SER A 119 10.31 -3.68 -9.33
CA SER A 119 10.75 -5.07 -9.12
C SER A 119 9.93 -6.04 -9.97
N SER A 120 8.59 -5.91 -9.97
CA SER A 120 7.72 -6.79 -10.75
C SER A 120 7.96 -6.66 -12.26
N ILE A 121 8.27 -5.45 -12.74
CA ILE A 121 8.63 -5.20 -14.15
C ILE A 121 9.98 -5.86 -14.46
N LYS A 122 10.98 -5.71 -13.58
CA LYS A 122 12.28 -6.37 -13.73
C LYS A 122 12.12 -7.88 -13.85
N ASP A 123 11.40 -8.50 -12.91
CA ASP A 123 11.14 -9.94 -12.88
C ASP A 123 10.51 -10.40 -14.20
N TYR A 124 9.50 -9.67 -14.69
CA TYR A 124 8.87 -9.99 -15.98
C TYR A 124 9.85 -9.92 -17.16
N LEU A 125 10.69 -8.89 -17.22
CA LEU A 125 11.66 -8.70 -18.30
C LEU A 125 12.76 -9.76 -18.31
N VAL A 126 13.19 -10.22 -17.13
CA VAL A 126 14.16 -11.31 -17.01
C VAL A 126 13.48 -12.65 -17.36
N ASP A 127 12.37 -12.97 -16.72
CA ASP A 127 11.73 -14.29 -16.83
C ASP A 127 11.07 -14.53 -18.19
N LYS A 128 10.35 -13.53 -18.70
CA LYS A 128 9.57 -13.62 -19.94
C LYS A 128 10.30 -12.96 -21.10
N GLY A 129 10.90 -11.79 -20.86
CA GLY A 129 11.69 -11.09 -21.87
C GLY A 129 13.01 -11.79 -22.21
N LYS A 130 13.50 -12.67 -21.33
CA LYS A 130 14.81 -13.34 -21.44
C LYS A 130 15.96 -12.34 -21.56
N LEU A 131 15.84 -11.21 -20.87
CA LEU A 131 16.94 -10.28 -20.66
C LEU A 131 17.78 -10.79 -19.49
N GLU A 132 19.09 -10.57 -19.58
CA GLU A 132 19.98 -10.88 -18.48
C GLU A 132 19.70 -9.93 -17.31
N ASP A 133 19.64 -10.47 -16.09
CA ASP A 133 19.34 -9.69 -14.88
C ASP A 133 20.27 -8.49 -14.71
N ALA A 134 21.55 -8.69 -15.02
CA ALA A 134 22.59 -7.68 -14.95
C ALA A 134 22.38 -6.49 -15.91
N ARG A 135 21.43 -6.58 -16.85
CA ARG A 135 21.13 -5.51 -17.81
C ARG A 135 19.90 -4.69 -17.42
N VAL A 136 19.21 -5.04 -16.34
CA VAL A 136 17.98 -4.39 -15.90
C VAL A 136 18.17 -3.79 -14.52
N TYR A 137 18.21 -2.46 -14.48
CA TYR A 137 18.51 -1.68 -13.28
C TYR A 137 17.27 -0.94 -12.80
N PHE A 138 17.14 -0.84 -11.48
CA PHE A 138 16.16 0.03 -10.85
C PHE A 138 16.84 1.34 -10.49
N VAL A 139 16.32 2.45 -11.00
CA VAL A 139 16.90 3.79 -10.77
C VAL A 139 16.30 4.41 -9.51
N ASP A 140 14.98 4.63 -9.51
CA ASP A 140 14.26 5.17 -8.36
C ASP A 140 12.75 4.90 -8.46
N ALA A 141 12.03 5.12 -7.35
CA ALA A 141 10.59 5.15 -7.30
C ALA A 141 10.08 6.58 -7.15
N ARG A 142 9.24 6.99 -8.11
CA ARG A 142 8.70 8.34 -8.22
C ARG A 142 7.20 8.38 -7.98
N LEU A 143 6.74 9.53 -7.47
CA LEU A 143 5.33 9.84 -7.35
C LEU A 143 4.90 10.58 -8.62
N GLY A 144 4.01 9.96 -9.39
CA GLY A 144 3.46 10.50 -10.63
C GLY A 144 1.98 10.84 -10.53
N GLN A 145 1.40 11.13 -11.69
CA GLN A 145 -0.04 11.32 -11.84
C GLN A 145 -0.64 10.11 -12.56
N ALA A 146 -1.85 9.73 -12.13
CA ALA A 146 -2.64 8.75 -12.85
C ALA A 146 -3.23 9.38 -14.12
N GLN A 147 -3.34 8.57 -15.17
CA GLN A 147 -4.12 8.90 -16.36
C GLN A 147 -5.63 8.98 -16.01
N PRO A 148 -6.47 9.55 -16.90
CA PRO A 148 -7.92 9.63 -16.67
C PRO A 148 -8.59 8.26 -16.42
N ASP A 149 -8.01 7.17 -16.92
CA ASP A 149 -8.48 5.80 -16.71
C ASP A 149 -7.92 5.14 -15.44
N GLY A 150 -7.16 5.88 -14.62
CA GLY A 150 -6.56 5.41 -13.38
C GLY A 150 -5.22 4.68 -13.56
N LYS A 151 -4.71 4.51 -14.79
CA LYS A 151 -3.40 3.87 -15.01
C LYS A 151 -2.26 4.79 -14.60
N VAL A 152 -1.18 4.19 -14.10
CA VAL A 152 0.05 4.88 -13.71
C VAL A 152 1.18 4.43 -14.62
N ILE A 153 1.82 5.37 -15.31
CA ILE A 153 2.90 5.08 -16.27
C ILE A 153 4.22 4.91 -15.52
N SER A 154 4.89 3.77 -15.73
CA SER A 154 6.28 3.54 -15.29
C SER A 154 7.21 3.67 -16.51
N PRO A 155 8.06 4.71 -16.57
CA PRO A 155 9.03 4.85 -17.64
C PRO A 155 10.05 3.72 -17.67
N LEU A 156 10.53 3.44 -18.89
CA LEU A 156 11.66 2.58 -19.15
C LEU A 156 12.66 3.36 -19.99
N HIS A 157 13.88 3.48 -19.51
CA HIS A 157 14.96 4.17 -20.21
C HIS A 157 15.91 3.15 -20.81
N LEU A 158 16.34 3.43 -22.03
CA LEU A 158 17.37 2.66 -22.72
C LEU A 158 18.64 3.47 -22.70
N ASP A 159 19.65 2.94 -22.03
CA ASP A 159 20.96 3.53 -21.99
C ASP A 159 21.95 2.74 -22.86
N SER A 160 22.81 3.47 -23.54
CA SER A 160 23.90 2.95 -24.36
C SER A 160 25.16 3.69 -23.95
N GLU A 161 26.04 3.02 -23.21
CA GLU A 161 27.44 3.47 -23.04
C GLU A 161 28.24 3.27 -24.32
#